data_AF-A0A382CT56-F1
#
_entry.id   AF-A0A382CT56-F1
#
_cell.length_a   1.000
_cell.length_b   1.000
_cell.length_c   1.000
_cell.angle_alpha   90.00
_cell.angle_beta   90.00
_cell.angle_gamma   90.00
#
_symmetry.space_group_name_H-M   'P 1'
#
loop_
_entity.id
_entity.type
_entity.pdbx_description
1 polymer ?
#
loop_
_entity_poly.entity_id
_entity_poly.type
_entity_poly.pdbx_seq_one_letter_code
_entity_poly.pdbx_strand_id
1 'polypeptide(L)' 'MTEDKKIFATPKVRKFARELGANVSQIKGTERKGRITEENVKNFVSN' A
#
# COMPACT_ATOMS: atom_id res chain seq x y z
N MET A 1 7.93 -21.04 7.38
CA MET A 1 8.57 -19.72 7.52
C MET A 1 7.60 -18.70 6.96
N THR A 2 6.89 -17.95 7.81
CA THR A 2 6.01 -16.88 7.35
C THR A 2 6.90 -15.73 6.91
N GLU A 3 7.01 -15.53 5.60
CA GLU A 3 7.71 -14.39 5.03
C GLU A 3 7.13 -13.11 5.65
N ASP A 4 7.92 -12.39 6.45
CA ASP A 4 7.63 -11.02 6.85
C ASP A 4 7.59 -10.19 5.58
N LYS A 5 6.40 -10.12 4.95
CA LYS A 5 6.15 -9.39 3.72
C LYS A 5 6.41 -7.93 4.01
N LYS A 6 7.66 -7.50 3.78
CA LYS A 6 8.12 -6.15 4.07
C LYS A 6 7.38 -5.21 3.13
N ILE A 7 6.33 -4.57 3.65
CA ILE A 7 5.50 -3.65 2.87
C ILE A 7 6.34 -2.41 2.57
N PHE A 8 6.72 -2.23 1.31
CA PHE A 8 7.43 -1.04 0.86
C PHE A 8 6.43 0.08 0.57
N ALA A 9 6.19 0.94 1.54
CA ALA A 9 5.36 2.14 1.37
C ALA A 9 6.00 3.31 2.11
N THR A 10 5.98 4.49 1.50
CA THR A 10 6.45 5.73 2.14
C THR A 10 5.52 6.13 3.29
N PRO A 11 6.00 6.90 4.29
CA PRO A 11 5.16 7.33 5.41
C PRO A 11 3.89 8.08 4.97
N LYS A 12 4.00 8.91 3.93
CA LYS A 12 2.88 9.65 3.32
C LYS A 12 1.79 8.71 2.80
N VAL A 13 2.16 7.67 2.05
CA VAL A 13 1.21 6.67 1.52
C VAL A 13 0.53 5.89 2.64
N ARG A 14 1.25 5.57 3.73
CA ARG A 14 0.64 4.89 4.90
C ARG A 14 -0.37 5.77 5.61
N LYS A 15 -0.08 7.06 5.76
CA LYS A 15 -1.02 8.03 6.34
C LYS A 15 -2.27 8.13 5.48
N PHE A 16 -2.08 8.30 4.17
CA PHE A 16 -3.16 8.40 3.20
C PHE A 16 -4.06 7.15 3.17
N ALA A 17 -3.48 5.96 3.19
CA ALA A 17 -4.24 4.71 3.27
C ALA A 17 -5.08 4.62 4.56
N ARG A 18 -4.53 5.00 5.71
CA ARG A 18 -5.29 5.04 6.98
C ARG A 18 -6.44 6.04 6.96
N GLU A 19 -6.24 7.21 6.36
CA GLU A 19 -7.27 8.24 6.24
C GLU A 19 -8.45 7.76 5.37
N LEU A 20 -8.16 6.94 4.35
CA LEU A 20 -9.18 6.31 3.50
C LEU A 20 -9.72 4.97 4.05
N GLY A 21 -9.27 4.51 5.22
CA GLY A 21 -9.65 3.21 5.77
C GLY A 21 -9.08 1.99 5.01
N ALA A 22 -8.09 2.21 4.14
CA ALA A 22 -7.46 1.16 3.34
C ALA A 22 -6.26 0.52 4.05
N ASN A 23 -6.13 -0.80 3.93
CA ASN A 23 -5.00 -1.54 4.51
C ASN A 23 -3.88 -1.74 3.49
N VAL A 24 -2.71 -1.11 3.73
CA VAL A 24 -1.52 -1.24 2.87
C VAL A 24 -0.97 -2.67 2.75
N SER A 25 -1.35 -3.61 3.63
CA SER A 25 -0.95 -5.01 3.50
C SER A 25 -1.71 -5.76 2.39
N GLN A 26 -2.92 -5.30 2.07
CA GLN A 26 -3.80 -5.88 1.06
C GLN A 26 -3.63 -5.21 -0.32
N ILE A 27 -2.97 -4.06 -0.35
CA ILE A 27 -2.72 -3.31 -1.58
C ILE A 27 -1.51 -3.89 -2.31
N LYS A 28 -1.67 -4.20 -3.59
CA LYS A 28 -0.59 -4.66 -4.46
C LYS A 28 0.24 -3.46 -4.91
N GLY A 29 1.52 -3.43 -4.53
CA GLY A 29 2.46 -2.43 -5.01
C GLY A 29 2.89 -2.73 -6.45
N THR A 30 2.80 -1.73 -7.32
CA THR A 30 3.18 -1.79 -8.74
C THR A 30 4.56 -1.24 -9.03
N GLU A 31 5.15 -0.52 -8.09
CA GLU A 31 6.44 0.15 -8.25
C GLU A 31 7.64 -0.76 -7.97
N ARG A 32 8.86 -0.25 -8.19
CA ARG A 32 10.12 -0.97 -7.94
C ARG A 32 10.13 -1.67 -6.58
N LYS A 33 10.43 -2.98 -6.59
CA LYS A 33 10.41 -3.88 -5.42
C LYS A 33 9.01 -4.03 -4.75
N GLY A 34 7.93 -3.88 -5.50
CA GLY A 34 6.57 -3.99 -4.97
C GLY A 34 6.19 -2.81 -4.07
N ARG A 35 6.73 -1.63 -4.36
CA ARG A 35 6.44 -0.42 -3.57
C ARG A 35 5.00 0.05 -3.84
N ILE A 36 4.34 0.53 -2.80
CA ILE A 36 2.98 1.04 -2.84
C ILE A 36 3.03 2.56 -2.98
N THR A 37 2.25 3.09 -3.92
CA THR A 37 2.10 4.51 -4.22
C THR A 37 0.68 4.97 -3.84
N GLU A 38 0.46 6.28 -3.85
CA GLU A 38 -0.88 6.86 -3.61
C GLU A 38 -1.89 6.39 -4.66
N GLU A 39 -1.48 6.22 -5.92
CA GLU A 39 -2.32 5.68 -6.98
C GLU A 39 -2.80 4.26 -6.68
N ASN A 40 -1.92 3.39 -6.18
CA ASN A 40 -2.31 2.03 -5.79
C ASN A 40 -3.35 2.03 -4.66
N VAL A 41 -3.26 2.99 -3.73
CA VAL A 41 -4.25 3.17 -2.66
C VAL A 41 -5.59 3.69 -3.23
N LYS A 42 -5.55 4.70 -4.10
CA LYS A 42 -6.76 5.25 -4.74
C LYS A 42 -7.48 4.20 -5.58
N ASN A 43 -6.74 3.45 -6.40
CA ASN A 43 -7.28 2.39 -7.24
C ASN A 43 -7.87 1.23 -6.40
N PHE A 44 -7.32 0.98 -5.21
CA PHE A 44 -7.85 -0.03 -4.30
C PHE A 44 -9.17 0.39 -3.64
N VAL A 45 -9.36 1.68 -3.33
CA VAL A 45 -10.56 2.21 -2.67
C VAL A 45 -11.67 2.55 -3.67
N SER A 46 -11.31 2.86 -4.91
CA SER A 46 -12.28 3.17 -5.98
C SER A 46 -12.96 1.94 -6.57
N ASN A 47 -12.54 0.74 -6.18
CA ASN A 47 -13.15 -0.54 -6.52
C ASN A 47 -13.89 -1.10 -5.31
#